data_AF-A0A2T4MH14-F1
#
_entry.id   AF-A0A2T4MH14-F1
#
_cell.length_a   1.000
_cell.length_b   1.000
_cell.length_c   1.000
_cell.angle_alpha   90.00
_cell.angle_beta   90.00
_cell.angle_gamma   90.00
#
_symmetry.space_group_name_H-M   'P 1'
#
loop_
_entity.id
_entity.type
_entity.pdbx_description
1 polymer ?
#
loop_
_entity_poly.entity_id
_entity_poly.type
_entity_poly.pdbx_seq_one_letter_code
_entity_poly.pdbx_strand_id
1 'polypeptide(L)'
;MKETYQHVQRDVKKRLSSVDDLRANLVSANGGSLSSNQKKLLESQTALTLIQGLNQLLDAEIDLMLKEYDNAIGDLNILWSDTRVQADDLSQGKLSEGEILSALSDGNATEQSIVRHNEEIINAKKDKLKDVGKKYDELINKIQKAIDEILQNDQVLAQQIRMFST
;
A
#
# COMPACT_ATOMS: atom_id res chain seq x y z
N MET A 1 -9.86 -8.98 3.28
CA MET A 1 -10.17 -8.02 2.20
C MET A 1 -11.60 -7.49 2.19
N LYS A 2 -12.64 -8.32 1.98
CA LYS A 2 -14.03 -7.81 1.91
C LYS A 2 -14.45 -7.00 3.16
N GLU A 3 -14.11 -7.51 4.33
CA GLU A 3 -14.39 -6.83 5.62
C GLU A 3 -13.60 -5.54 5.77
N THR A 4 -12.30 -5.55 5.42
CA THR A 4 -11.44 -4.35 5.37
C THR A 4 -12.04 -3.28 4.47
N TYR A 5 -12.48 -3.65 3.27
CA TYR A 5 -13.10 -2.74 2.32
C TYR A 5 -14.37 -2.11 2.87
N GLN A 6 -15.28 -2.92 3.42
CA GLN A 6 -16.52 -2.44 4.02
C GLN A 6 -16.28 -1.54 5.25
N HIS A 7 -15.24 -1.83 6.02
CA HIS A 7 -14.84 -1.00 7.15
C HIS A 7 -14.35 0.37 6.67
N VAL A 8 -13.37 0.39 5.77
CA VAL A 8 -12.81 1.65 5.22
C VAL A 8 -13.89 2.48 4.53
N GLN A 9 -14.79 1.86 3.76
CA GLN A 9 -15.90 2.58 3.13
C GLN A 9 -16.83 3.26 4.15
N ARG A 10 -17.15 2.57 5.25
CA ARG A 10 -17.98 3.16 6.32
C ARG A 10 -17.28 4.33 6.99
N ASP A 11 -15.98 4.20 7.27
CA ASP A 11 -15.18 5.24 7.88
C ASP A 11 -15.04 6.47 6.97
N VAL A 12 -14.73 6.26 5.69
CA VAL A 12 -14.67 7.32 4.68
C VAL A 12 -16.02 8.04 4.59
N LYS A 13 -17.12 7.30 4.52
CA LYS A 13 -18.47 7.89 4.47
C LYS A 13 -18.74 8.75 5.71
N LYS A 14 -18.40 8.26 6.90
CA LYS A 14 -18.57 9.00 8.16
C LYS A 14 -17.76 10.30 8.16
N ARG A 15 -16.48 10.23 7.74
CA ARG A 15 -15.61 11.41 7.66
C ARG A 15 -16.08 12.43 6.62
N LEU A 16 -16.59 11.97 5.46
CA LEU A 16 -17.18 12.84 4.45
C LEU A 16 -18.43 13.55 4.99
N SER A 17 -19.28 12.86 5.75
CA SER A 17 -20.41 13.51 6.44
C SER A 17 -19.94 14.60 7.40
N SER A 18 -18.84 14.39 8.13
CA SER A 18 -18.26 15.45 8.97
C SER A 18 -17.75 16.65 8.17
N VAL A 19 -17.26 16.46 6.94
CA VAL A 19 -16.90 17.57 6.03
C VAL A 19 -18.15 18.33 5.57
N ASP A 20 -19.26 17.62 5.32
CA ASP A 20 -20.54 18.26 4.97
C ASP A 20 -21.12 19.05 6.16
N ASP A 21 -21.01 18.52 7.38
CA ASP A 21 -21.39 19.23 8.60
C ASP A 21 -20.54 20.50 8.77
N LEU A 22 -19.22 20.41 8.54
CA LEU A 22 -18.35 21.57 8.55
C LEU A 22 -18.77 22.61 7.51
N ARG A 23 -19.12 22.17 6.30
CA ARG A 23 -19.61 23.07 5.24
C ARG A 23 -20.86 23.83 5.71
N ALA A 24 -21.85 23.14 6.27
CA ALA A 24 -23.09 23.74 6.75
C ALA A 24 -22.83 24.79 7.84
N ASN A 25 -21.89 24.50 8.74
CA ASN A 25 -21.47 25.41 9.81
C ASN A 25 -20.77 26.66 9.27
N LEU A 26 -19.84 26.51 8.32
CA LEU A 26 -19.14 27.65 7.71
C LEU A 26 -20.10 28.56 6.93
N VAL A 27 -21.09 27.99 6.22
CA VAL A 27 -22.14 28.76 5.54
C VAL A 27 -22.96 29.56 6.53
N SER A 28 -23.38 28.93 7.64
CA SER A 28 -24.20 29.56 8.67
C SER A 28 -23.44 30.70 9.38
N ALA A 29 -22.15 30.51 9.66
CA ALA A 29 -21.30 31.50 10.32
C ALA A 29 -21.00 32.74 9.43
N ASN A 30 -21.00 32.59 8.11
CA ASN A 30 -20.63 33.65 7.15
C ASN A 30 -21.82 34.28 6.42
N GLY A 31 -23.03 34.21 6.97
CA GLY A 31 -24.20 34.88 6.38
C GLY A 31 -24.64 34.26 5.04
N GLY A 32 -24.42 32.95 4.84
CA GLY A 32 -24.98 32.19 3.73
C GLY A 32 -24.03 31.93 2.55
N SER A 33 -22.77 32.37 2.60
CA SER A 33 -21.80 32.09 1.53
C SER A 33 -20.41 31.73 2.04
N LEU A 34 -19.71 30.87 1.29
CA LEU A 34 -18.34 30.46 1.61
C LEU A 34 -17.31 31.37 0.96
N SER A 35 -16.29 31.75 1.72
CA SER A 35 -15.10 32.43 1.21
C SER A 35 -14.27 31.50 0.31
N SER A 36 -13.33 32.07 -0.46
CA SER A 36 -12.44 31.26 -1.30
C SER A 36 -11.60 30.28 -0.47
N ASN A 37 -11.07 30.72 0.68
CA ASN A 37 -10.27 29.87 1.57
C ASN A 37 -11.10 28.74 2.19
N GLN A 38 -12.36 29.02 2.58
CA GLN A 38 -13.27 27.99 3.08
C GLN A 38 -13.59 26.94 2.02
N LYS A 39 -13.81 27.33 0.77
CA LYS A 39 -14.01 26.39 -0.33
C LYS A 39 -12.79 25.49 -0.53
N LYS A 40 -11.59 26.09 -0.60
CA LYS A 40 -10.32 25.35 -0.73
C LYS A 40 -10.06 24.39 0.44
N LEU A 41 -10.39 24.81 1.66
CA LEU A 41 -10.28 23.97 2.85
C LEU A 41 -11.19 22.74 2.73
N LEU A 42 -12.47 22.94 2.40
CA LEU A 42 -13.42 21.84 2.25
C LEU A 42 -13.02 20.88 1.13
N GLU A 43 -12.59 21.41 -0.03
CA GLU A 43 -12.08 20.61 -1.15
C GLU A 43 -10.87 19.77 -0.73
N SER A 44 -9.94 20.37 0.01
CA SER A 44 -8.72 19.71 0.48
C SER A 44 -9.02 18.66 1.57
N GLN A 45 -9.98 18.90 2.47
CA GLN A 45 -10.44 17.92 3.45
C GLN A 45 -11.18 16.74 2.81
N THR A 46 -12.02 17.00 1.78
CA THR A 46 -12.63 15.94 0.98
C THR A 46 -11.57 15.09 0.29
N ALA A 47 -10.60 15.73 -0.38
CA ALA A 47 -9.51 15.03 -1.04
C ALA A 47 -8.68 14.19 -0.06
N LEU A 48 -8.31 14.77 1.09
CA LEU A 48 -7.59 14.07 2.15
C LEU A 48 -8.35 12.84 2.65
N THR A 49 -9.65 12.99 2.90
CA THR A 49 -10.50 11.90 3.39
C THR A 49 -10.54 10.73 2.41
N LEU A 50 -10.71 11.03 1.12
CA LEU A 50 -10.75 10.01 0.07
C LEU A 50 -9.39 9.31 -0.09
N ILE A 51 -8.31 10.08 -0.15
CA ILE A 51 -6.96 9.54 -0.37
C ILE A 51 -6.49 8.72 0.83
N GLN A 52 -6.80 9.13 2.07
CA GLN A 52 -6.51 8.32 3.25
C GLN A 52 -7.24 6.97 3.22
N GLY A 53 -8.51 6.96 2.81
CA GLY A 53 -9.25 5.70 2.64
C GLY A 53 -8.65 4.82 1.54
N LEU A 54 -8.28 5.40 0.40
CA LEU A 54 -7.59 4.67 -0.66
C LEU A 54 -6.25 4.10 -0.19
N ASN A 55 -5.46 4.87 0.57
CA ASN A 55 -4.18 4.41 1.11
C ASN A 55 -4.35 3.23 2.07
N GLN A 56 -5.35 3.25 2.94
CA GLN A 56 -5.65 2.12 3.84
C GLN A 56 -5.98 0.83 3.07
N LEU A 57 -6.70 0.94 1.94
CA LEU A 57 -6.97 -0.23 1.08
C LEU A 57 -5.72 -0.68 0.34
N LEU A 58 -4.93 0.27 -0.16
CA LEU A 58 -3.68 -0.01 -0.84
C LEU A 58 -2.68 -0.71 0.07
N ASP A 59 -2.50 -0.25 1.31
CA ASP A 59 -1.63 -0.88 2.30
C ASP A 59 -2.02 -2.33 2.56
N ALA A 60 -3.33 -2.58 2.75
CA ALA A 60 -3.84 -3.93 2.96
C ALA A 60 -3.57 -4.86 1.75
N GLU A 61 -3.72 -4.36 0.53
CA GLU A 61 -3.41 -5.14 -0.68
C GLU A 61 -1.91 -5.33 -0.88
N ILE A 62 -1.09 -4.32 -0.57
CA ILE A 62 0.37 -4.43 -0.58
C ILE A 62 0.82 -5.53 0.39
N ASP A 63 0.30 -5.54 1.63
CA ASP A 63 0.66 -6.55 2.63
C ASP A 63 0.32 -7.97 2.17
N LEU A 64 -0.83 -8.15 1.54
CA LEU A 64 -1.21 -9.44 0.95
C LEU A 64 -0.26 -9.85 -0.18
N MET A 65 0.04 -8.94 -1.10
CA MET A 65 0.97 -9.24 -2.20
C MET A 65 2.39 -9.54 -1.69
N LEU A 66 2.85 -8.83 -0.66
CA LEU A 66 4.16 -9.10 -0.04
C LEU A 66 4.19 -10.51 0.57
N LYS A 67 3.10 -10.92 1.24
CA LYS A 67 2.97 -12.28 1.78
C LYS A 67 2.96 -13.34 0.69
N GLU A 68 2.20 -13.14 -0.39
CA GLU A 68 2.19 -14.09 -1.51
C GLU A 68 3.56 -14.19 -2.19
N TYR A 69 4.31 -13.09 -2.27
CA TYR A 69 5.69 -13.11 -2.75
C TYR A 69 6.64 -13.86 -1.81
N ASP A 70 6.48 -13.73 -0.49
CA ASP A 70 7.27 -14.50 0.48
C ASP A 70 6.95 -16.00 0.40
N ASN A 71 5.68 -16.37 0.22
CA ASN A 71 5.28 -17.76 -0.02
C ASN A 71 5.92 -18.30 -1.30
N ALA A 72 5.86 -17.53 -2.40
CA ALA A 72 6.46 -17.93 -3.67
C ALA A 72 7.97 -18.16 -3.56
N ILE A 73 8.69 -17.31 -2.81
CA ILE A 73 10.12 -17.55 -2.52
C ILE A 73 10.31 -18.87 -1.76
N GLY A 74 9.45 -19.16 -0.78
CA GLY A 74 9.44 -20.44 -0.07
C GLY A 74 9.24 -21.63 -1.02
N ASP A 75 8.26 -21.55 -1.90
CA ASP A 75 7.93 -22.60 -2.88
C ASP A 75 9.10 -22.86 -3.85
N LEU A 76 9.84 -21.82 -4.26
CA LEU A 76 11.04 -21.98 -5.09
C LEU A 76 12.14 -22.76 -4.36
N ASN A 77 12.35 -22.49 -3.08
CA ASN A 77 13.33 -23.20 -2.26
C ASN A 77 12.93 -24.67 -2.06
N ILE A 78 11.63 -24.94 -1.85
CA ILE A 78 11.08 -26.30 -1.79
C ILE A 78 11.29 -27.01 -3.14
N LEU A 79 10.95 -26.35 -4.25
CA LEU A 79 11.12 -26.91 -5.60
C LEU A 79 12.57 -27.30 -5.88
N TRP A 80 13.53 -26.48 -5.46
CA TRP A 80 14.95 -26.81 -5.60
C TRP A 80 15.36 -28.02 -4.74
N SER A 81 14.90 -28.08 -3.49
CA SER A 81 15.13 -29.22 -2.61
C SER A 81 14.55 -30.51 -3.20
N ASP A 82 13.30 -30.48 -3.65
CA ASP A 82 12.62 -31.62 -4.24
C ASP A 82 13.29 -32.08 -5.54
N THR A 83 13.75 -31.13 -6.36
CA THR A 83 14.52 -31.42 -7.58
C THR A 83 15.80 -32.21 -7.26
N ARG A 84 16.54 -31.80 -6.22
CA ARG A 84 17.74 -32.53 -5.78
C ARG A 84 17.41 -33.93 -5.26
N VAL A 85 16.36 -34.05 -4.43
CA VAL A 85 15.93 -35.34 -3.86
C VAL A 85 15.50 -36.31 -4.96
N GLN A 86 14.71 -35.85 -5.93
CA GLN A 86 14.26 -36.68 -7.05
C GLN A 86 15.44 -37.12 -7.94
N ALA A 87 16.40 -36.23 -8.19
CA ALA A 87 17.57 -36.57 -9.00
C ALA A 87 18.48 -37.60 -8.29
N ASP A 88 18.64 -37.48 -6.97
CA ASP A 88 19.35 -38.47 -6.15
C ASP A 88 18.66 -39.84 -6.17
N ASP A 89 17.33 -39.87 -5.97
CA ASP A 89 16.54 -41.10 -6.04
C ASP A 89 16.65 -41.76 -7.43
N LEU A 90 16.52 -40.98 -8.50
CA LEU A 90 16.68 -41.48 -9.89
C LEU A 90 18.09 -42.00 -10.18
N SER A 91 19.12 -41.47 -9.51
CA SER A 91 20.49 -41.95 -9.67
C SER A 91 20.66 -43.38 -9.12
N GLN A 92 19.80 -43.81 -8.20
CA GLN A 92 19.87 -45.10 -7.51
C GLN A 92 21.27 -45.34 -6.87
N GLY A 93 21.88 -44.27 -6.36
CA GLY A 93 23.22 -44.29 -5.75
C GLY A 93 24.38 -44.46 -6.74
N LYS A 94 24.14 -44.32 -8.04
CA LYS A 94 25.17 -44.46 -9.08
C LYS A 94 25.93 -43.17 -9.36
N LEU A 95 25.40 -42.03 -8.92
CA LEU A 95 25.99 -40.71 -9.13
C LEU A 95 26.33 -40.09 -7.77
N SER A 96 27.46 -39.40 -7.71
CA SER A 96 27.79 -38.50 -6.62
C SER A 96 26.94 -37.22 -6.69
N GLU A 97 26.89 -36.46 -5.59
CA GLU A 97 26.19 -35.16 -5.56
C GLU A 97 26.67 -34.21 -6.66
N GLY A 98 27.97 -34.17 -6.95
CA GLY A 98 28.53 -33.34 -8.03
C GLY A 98 28.04 -33.77 -9.42
N GLU A 99 27.93 -35.08 -9.68
CA GLU A 99 27.42 -35.61 -10.94
C GLU A 99 25.91 -35.35 -11.09
N ILE A 100 25.15 -35.46 -9.98
CA ILE A 100 23.73 -35.09 -9.94
C ILE A 100 23.55 -33.60 -10.29
N LEU A 101 24.31 -32.71 -9.64
CA LEU A 101 24.24 -31.27 -9.92
C LEU A 101 24.67 -30.93 -11.35
N SER A 102 25.67 -31.64 -11.90
CA SER A 102 26.07 -31.48 -13.30
C SER A 102 24.97 -31.89 -14.26
N ALA A 103 24.35 -33.07 -14.05
CA ALA A 103 23.26 -33.55 -14.91
C ALA A 103 22.02 -32.64 -14.85
N LEU A 104 21.69 -32.12 -13.65
CA LEU A 104 20.64 -31.11 -13.48
C LEU A 104 20.99 -29.81 -14.22
N SER A 105 22.25 -29.38 -14.16
CA SER A 105 22.74 -28.20 -14.89
C SER A 105 22.67 -28.38 -16.41
N ASP A 106 22.95 -29.57 -16.93
CA ASP A 106 22.81 -29.88 -18.37
C ASP A 106 21.34 -29.73 -18.84
N GLY A 107 20.40 -29.99 -17.93
CA GLY A 107 18.96 -29.74 -18.11
C GLY A 107 18.49 -28.33 -17.72
N ASN A 108 19.41 -27.42 -17.37
CA ASN A 108 19.12 -26.07 -16.87
C ASN A 108 18.26 -26.00 -15.59
N ALA A 109 18.21 -27.09 -14.81
CA ALA A 109 17.52 -27.17 -13.52
C ALA A 109 18.50 -26.87 -12.38
N THR A 110 18.93 -25.62 -12.25
CA THR A 110 19.93 -25.19 -11.26
C THR A 110 19.30 -24.37 -10.14
N GLU A 111 19.96 -24.27 -8.98
CA GLU A 111 19.54 -23.32 -7.94
C GLU A 111 19.47 -21.89 -8.49
N GLN A 112 20.39 -21.53 -9.39
CA GLN A 112 20.42 -20.20 -9.99
C GLN A 112 19.15 -19.92 -10.83
N SER A 113 18.73 -20.89 -11.65
CA SER A 113 17.57 -20.74 -12.54
C SER A 113 16.22 -20.94 -11.83
N ILE A 114 16.17 -21.82 -10.83
CA ILE A 114 14.96 -22.11 -10.07
C ILE A 114 14.76 -21.06 -8.97
N VAL A 115 15.78 -20.80 -8.14
CA VAL A 115 15.65 -19.97 -6.94
C VAL A 115 16.13 -18.54 -7.22
N ARG A 116 17.43 -18.36 -7.44
CA ARG A 116 18.07 -17.03 -7.35
C ARG A 116 17.52 -16.00 -8.33
N HIS A 117 17.39 -16.38 -9.60
CA HIS A 117 16.85 -15.47 -10.61
C HIS A 117 15.40 -15.05 -10.31
N ASN A 118 14.58 -15.99 -9.85
CA ASN A 118 13.18 -15.72 -9.52
C ASN A 118 13.06 -14.90 -8.22
N GLU A 119 13.90 -15.18 -7.20
CA GLU A 119 14.00 -14.38 -5.98
C GLU A 119 14.35 -12.91 -6.30
N GLU A 120 15.30 -12.66 -7.20
CA GLU A 120 15.66 -11.31 -7.65
C GLU A 120 14.47 -10.57 -8.29
N ILE A 121 13.73 -11.25 -9.19
CA ILE A 121 12.54 -10.69 -9.83
C ILE A 121 11.45 -10.37 -8.80
N ILE A 122 11.21 -11.30 -7.86
CA ILE A 122 10.21 -11.13 -6.81
C ILE A 122 10.60 -9.95 -5.90
N ASN A 123 11.85 -9.88 -5.45
CA ASN A 123 12.31 -8.78 -4.60
C ASN A 123 12.20 -7.42 -5.31
N ALA A 124 12.52 -7.34 -6.60
CA ALA A 124 12.31 -6.12 -7.38
C ALA A 124 10.82 -5.72 -7.46
N LYS A 125 9.89 -6.69 -7.50
CA LYS A 125 8.45 -6.42 -7.44
C LYS A 125 8.02 -5.94 -6.04
N LYS A 126 8.54 -6.54 -4.97
CA LYS A 126 8.30 -6.09 -3.59
C LYS A 126 8.75 -4.65 -3.38
N ASP A 127 9.90 -4.26 -3.93
CA ASP A 127 10.40 -2.88 -3.83
C ASP A 127 9.52 -1.89 -4.58
N LYS A 128 8.99 -2.27 -5.77
CA LYS A 128 8.01 -1.45 -6.50
C LYS A 128 6.72 -1.25 -5.70
N LEU A 129 6.22 -2.29 -5.02
CA LEU A 129 5.04 -2.16 -4.15
C LEU A 129 5.27 -1.16 -3.02
N LYS A 130 6.43 -1.24 -2.35
CA LYS A 130 6.81 -0.29 -1.29
C LYS A 130 6.93 1.14 -1.80
N ASP A 131 7.47 1.33 -3.01
CA ASP A 131 7.57 2.65 -3.65
C ASP A 131 6.19 3.24 -3.96
N VAL A 132 5.23 2.41 -4.38
CA VAL A 132 3.84 2.83 -4.58
C VAL A 132 3.21 3.30 -3.27
N GLY A 133 3.36 2.55 -2.17
CA GLY A 133 2.86 2.98 -0.84
C GLY A 133 3.43 4.33 -0.42
N LYS A 134 4.76 4.50 -0.52
CA LYS A 134 5.43 5.77 -0.19
C LYS A 134 4.89 6.98 -0.97
N LYS A 135 4.58 6.81 -2.27
CA LYS A 135 4.03 7.91 -3.09
C LYS A 135 2.66 8.38 -2.61
N TYR A 136 1.83 7.48 -2.09
CA TYR A 136 0.54 7.86 -1.52
C TYR A 136 0.72 8.55 -0.16
N ASP A 137 1.63 8.08 0.69
CA ASP A 137 1.98 8.76 1.94
C ASP A 137 2.49 10.19 1.67
N GLU A 138 3.34 10.37 0.66
CA GLU A 138 3.80 11.69 0.22
C GLU A 138 2.66 12.59 -0.27
N LEU A 139 1.69 12.03 -0.99
CA LEU A 139 0.52 12.77 -1.46
C LEU A 139 -0.36 13.22 -0.28
N ILE A 140 -0.59 12.34 0.71
CA ILE A 140 -1.31 12.65 1.95
C ILE A 140 -0.63 13.82 2.68
N ASN A 141 0.69 13.74 2.86
CA ASN A 141 1.47 14.78 3.52
C ASN A 141 1.40 16.12 2.79
N LYS A 142 1.43 16.13 1.45
CA LYS A 142 1.28 17.36 0.65
C LYS A 142 -0.08 18.01 0.85
N ILE A 143 -1.16 17.22 0.91
CA ILE A 143 -2.51 17.75 1.13
C ILE A 143 -2.66 18.29 2.55
N GLN A 144 -2.12 17.59 3.55
CA GLN A 144 -2.14 18.08 4.94
C GLN A 144 -1.39 19.40 5.07
N LYS A 145 -0.22 19.52 4.45
CA LYS A 145 0.52 20.78 4.42
C LYS A 145 -0.27 21.91 3.78
N ALA A 146 -0.98 21.65 2.67
CA ALA A 146 -1.83 22.65 2.03
C ALA A 146 -3.00 23.10 2.94
N ILE A 147 -3.58 22.19 3.72
CA ILE A 147 -4.59 22.51 4.73
C ILE A 147 -4.00 23.40 5.82
N ASP A 148 -2.82 23.04 6.35
CA ASP A 148 -2.14 23.81 7.39
C ASP A 148 -1.79 25.23 6.91
N GLU A 149 -1.32 25.37 5.67
CA GLU A 149 -1.06 26.67 5.04
C GLU A 149 -2.32 27.53 4.92
N ILE A 150 -3.48 26.94 4.59
CA ILE A 150 -4.76 27.67 4.58
C ILE A 150 -5.11 28.17 5.99
N LEU A 151 -5.00 27.31 7.01
CA LEU A 151 -5.35 27.66 8.39
C LEU A 151 -4.39 28.67 9.02
N GLN A 152 -3.10 28.62 8.67
CA GLN A 152 -2.11 29.60 9.14
C GLN A 152 -2.37 30.99 8.56
N ASN A 153 -2.72 31.06 7.27
CA ASN A 153 -2.96 32.33 6.57
C ASN A 153 -4.32 32.95 6.88
N ASP A 154 -5.28 32.17 7.38
CA ASP A 154 -6.64 32.62 7.70
C ASP A 154 -6.97 32.34 9.18
N GLN A 155 -6.49 33.20 10.07
CA GLN A 155 -6.67 33.04 11.52
C GLN A 155 -8.14 33.03 11.96
N VAL A 156 -9.01 33.75 11.24
CA VAL A 156 -10.46 33.76 11.50
C VAL A 156 -11.04 32.39 11.16
N LEU A 157 -10.71 31.85 9.99
CA LEU A 157 -11.09 30.49 9.63
C LEU A 157 -10.56 29.47 10.63
N ALA A 158 -9.29 29.57 11.04
CA ALA A 158 -8.72 28.67 12.03
C ALA A 158 -9.45 28.72 13.38
N GLN A 159 -9.87 29.90 13.83
CA GLN A 159 -10.70 30.05 15.03
C GLN A 159 -12.09 29.43 14.85
N GLN A 160 -12.73 29.65 13.70
CA GLN A 160 -14.01 29.02 13.35
C GLN A 160 -13.90 27.49 13.45
N ILE A 161 -12.87 26.88 12.83
CA ILE A 161 -12.65 25.42 12.90
C ILE A 161 -12.45 24.93 14.34
N ARG A 162 -11.69 25.64 15.18
CA ARG A 162 -11.44 25.25 16.58
C ARG A 162 -12.73 25.21 17.40
N MET A 163 -13.61 26.22 17.25
CA MET A 163 -14.88 26.27 17.98
C MET A 163 -15.83 25.12 17.63
N PHE A 164 -15.73 24.57 16.41
CA PHE A 164 -16.53 23.41 15.99
C PHE A 164 -15.93 22.07 16.43
N SER A 165 -14.67 22.04 16.85
CA SER A 165 -13.95 20.80 17.21
C SER A 165 -14.02 20.47 18.71
N THR A 166 -14.63 21.33 19.52
CA THR A 166 -14.92 21.18 20.96
C THR A 166 -16.39 20.86 21.19
#